data_AF-A0A832JRL9-F1
#
_entry.id   AF-A0A832JRL9-F1
#
_cell.length_a   1.000
_cell.length_b   1.000
_cell.length_c   1.000
_cell.angle_alpha   90.00
_cell.angle_beta   90.00
_cell.angle_gamma   90.00
#
_symmetry.space_group_name_H-M   'P 1'
#
loop_
_entity.id
_entity.type
_entity.pdbx_description
1 polymer ?
#
loop_
_entity_poly.entity_id
_entity_poly.type
_entity_poly.pdbx_seq_one_letter_code
_entity_poly.pdbx_strand_id
1 'polypeptide(L)'
;MKTTGGLASRLLVSASSVFEELAPERKPLFSPPLGLMLAVTAAAAVSFAKGVVACAAALAGGAVLASWGKGFKAWISVVLASLLFSLAVAVPLLAVAAEPLGAAGAALVAVLRAVSAAAVFTGFAVCLGWRGVVEGLGGLGMPELAFSL
;
A
#
# COMPACT_ATOMS: atom_id res chain seq x y z
N MET A 1 -18.05 24.26 21.09
CA MET A 1 -17.07 23.39 21.78
C MET A 1 -16.18 22.77 20.71
N LYS A 2 -14.86 23.00 20.78
CA LYS A 2 -13.85 22.47 19.84
C LYS A 2 -13.70 20.98 20.10
N THR A 3 -14.18 20.14 19.20
CA THR A 3 -13.83 18.71 19.19
C THR A 3 -12.42 18.57 18.64
N THR A 4 -11.50 18.25 19.54
CA THR A 4 -10.16 17.74 19.27
C THR A 4 -10.29 16.43 18.49
N GLY A 5 -10.54 16.52 17.18
CA GLY A 5 -10.46 15.40 16.26
C GLY A 5 -9.02 14.93 16.21
N GLY A 6 -8.72 13.83 16.92
CA GLY A 6 -7.39 13.27 17.05
C GLY A 6 -6.76 12.89 15.70
N LEU A 7 -5.45 12.59 15.74
CA LEU A 7 -4.72 12.08 14.57
C LEU A 7 -5.45 10.93 13.88
N ALA A 8 -6.16 10.09 14.63
CA ALA A 8 -6.99 9.02 14.09
C ALA A 8 -8.13 9.52 13.18
N SER A 9 -8.85 10.59 13.54
CA SER A 9 -9.90 11.14 12.66
C SER A 9 -9.30 11.82 11.44
N ARG A 10 -8.11 12.43 11.57
CA ARG A 10 -7.41 13.00 10.41
C ARG A 10 -6.82 11.94 9.49
N LEU A 11 -6.39 10.81 10.04
CA LEU A 11 -5.95 9.64 9.28
C LEU A 11 -7.13 8.95 8.60
N LEU A 12 -8.27 8.79 9.28
CA LEU A 12 -9.49 8.25 8.69
C LEU A 12 -10.03 9.17 7.58
N VAL A 13 -10.00 10.49 7.79
CA VAL A 13 -10.38 11.47 6.75
C VAL A 13 -9.37 11.50 5.61
N SER A 14 -8.07 11.34 5.88
CA SER A 14 -7.07 11.20 4.81
C SER A 14 -7.25 9.90 4.06
N ALA A 15 -7.52 8.80 4.75
CA ALA A 15 -7.80 7.50 4.15
C ALA A 15 -9.09 7.58 3.31
N SER A 16 -10.16 8.18 3.82
CA SER A 16 -11.41 8.37 3.08
C SER A 16 -11.20 9.29 1.88
N SER A 17 -10.40 10.35 2.00
CA SER A 17 -10.05 11.21 0.88
C SER A 17 -9.21 10.47 -0.17
N VAL A 18 -8.34 9.55 0.24
CA VAL A 18 -7.57 8.69 -0.67
C VAL A 18 -8.49 7.69 -1.36
N PHE A 19 -9.48 7.13 -0.64
CA PHE A 19 -10.55 6.33 -1.23
C PHE A 19 -11.40 7.15 -2.21
N GLU A 20 -11.72 8.42 -1.91
CA GLU A 20 -12.44 9.34 -2.79
C GLU A 20 -11.62 9.73 -4.04
N GLU A 21 -10.31 9.92 -3.88
CA GLU A 21 -9.37 10.22 -4.97
C GLU A 21 -9.09 8.95 -5.82
N LEU A 22 -9.28 7.74 -5.25
CA LEU A 22 -9.35 6.43 -5.91
C LEU A 22 -10.76 6.07 -6.42
N ALA A 23 -11.78 6.87 -6.09
CA ALA A 23 -13.19 6.64 -6.42
C ALA A 23 -13.73 7.30 -7.70
N PRO A 24 -13.01 8.06 -8.56
CA PRO A 24 -13.63 8.36 -9.83
C PRO A 24 -13.84 7.03 -10.55
N GLU A 25 -15.06 6.79 -11.02
CA GLU A 25 -15.49 5.66 -11.86
C GLU A 25 -14.56 5.53 -13.07
N ARG A 26 -13.38 4.97 -12.88
CA ARG A 26 -12.43 4.75 -13.95
C ARG A 26 -12.65 3.35 -14.47
N LYS A 27 -12.85 3.26 -15.78
CA LYS A 27 -12.77 1.99 -16.50
C LYS A 27 -11.41 1.36 -16.13
N PRO A 28 -11.40 0.16 -15.54
CA PRO A 28 -10.16 -0.48 -15.16
C PRO A 28 -9.30 -0.68 -16.41
N LEU A 29 -8.03 -0.29 -16.34
CA LEU A 29 -7.09 -0.42 -17.47
C LEU A 29 -6.77 -1.89 -17.79
N PHE A 30 -7.04 -2.79 -16.85
CA PHE A 30 -6.83 -4.22 -16.95
C PHE A 30 -8.09 -4.98 -16.55
N SER A 31 -8.17 -6.25 -16.94
CA SER A 31 -9.13 -7.20 -16.37
C SER A 31 -8.98 -7.23 -14.83
N PRO A 32 -10.03 -6.87 -14.06
CA PRO A 32 -9.98 -6.69 -12.61
C PRO A 32 -9.32 -7.85 -11.81
N PRO A 33 -9.67 -9.13 -12.03
CA PRO A 33 -9.10 -10.22 -11.25
C PRO A 33 -7.62 -10.48 -11.56
N LEU A 34 -7.19 -10.32 -12.82
CA LEU A 34 -5.78 -10.48 -13.20
C LEU A 34 -4.91 -9.34 -12.64
N GLY A 35 -5.42 -8.10 -12.68
CA GLY A 35 -4.69 -6.98 -12.10
C GLY A 35 -4.51 -7.11 -10.58
N LEU A 36 -5.53 -7.63 -9.88
CA LEU A 36 -5.45 -7.87 -8.44
C LEU A 36 -4.51 -9.03 -8.10
N MET A 37 -4.56 -10.13 -8.87
CA MET A 37 -3.58 -11.22 -8.77
C MET A 37 -2.15 -10.73 -8.99
N LEU A 38 -1.92 -9.89 -10.02
CA LEU A 38 -0.61 -9.28 -10.27
C LEU A 38 -0.17 -8.37 -9.11
N ALA A 39 -1.08 -7.58 -8.55
CA ALA A 39 -0.79 -6.72 -7.41
C ALA A 39 -0.36 -7.53 -6.18
N VAL A 40 -1.09 -8.61 -5.86
CA VAL A 40 -0.81 -9.48 -4.72
C VAL A 40 0.48 -10.26 -4.92
N THR A 41 0.69 -10.85 -6.11
CA THR A 41 1.91 -11.60 -6.42
C THR A 41 3.14 -10.71 -6.42
N ALA A 42 3.05 -9.49 -6.97
CA ALA A 42 4.15 -8.53 -6.94
C ALA A 42 4.44 -8.06 -5.50
N ALA A 43 3.42 -7.73 -4.70
CA ALA A 43 3.60 -7.36 -3.30
C ALA A 43 4.21 -8.50 -2.48
N ALA A 44 3.80 -9.74 -2.72
CA ALA A 44 4.37 -10.93 -2.08
C ALA A 44 5.83 -11.15 -2.48
N ALA A 45 6.16 -11.05 -3.78
CA ALA A 45 7.53 -11.18 -4.27
C ALA A 45 8.47 -10.14 -3.62
N VAL A 46 8.01 -8.90 -3.47
CA VAL A 46 8.76 -7.82 -2.82
C VAL A 46 8.93 -8.06 -1.33
N SER A 47 7.92 -8.63 -0.67
CA SER A 47 7.96 -8.97 0.76
C SER A 47 9.02 -10.03 1.10
N PHE A 48 9.33 -10.94 0.18
CA PHE A 48 10.37 -11.97 0.35
C PHE A 48 11.70 -11.62 -0.32
N ALA A 49 11.81 -10.46 -0.96
CA ALA A 49 13.00 -10.11 -1.75
C ALA A 49 14.22 -9.87 -0.86
N LYS A 50 15.31 -10.62 -1.04
CA LYS A 50 16.53 -10.49 -0.22
C LYS A 50 17.34 -9.22 -0.51
N GLY A 51 17.12 -8.56 -1.65
CA GLY A 51 17.91 -7.41 -2.10
C GLY A 51 17.16 -6.07 -2.12
N VAL A 52 17.90 -4.99 -1.83
CA VAL A 52 17.44 -3.59 -1.91
C VAL A 52 17.01 -3.21 -3.33
N VAL A 53 17.66 -3.81 -4.34
CA VAL A 53 17.37 -3.57 -5.77
C VAL A 53 15.93 -3.96 -6.13
N ALA A 54 15.42 -5.06 -5.59
CA ALA A 54 14.03 -5.47 -5.82
C ALA A 54 13.04 -4.51 -5.18
N CYS A 55 13.35 -3.97 -3.99
CA CYS A 55 12.54 -2.95 -3.33
C CYS A 55 12.54 -1.63 -4.11
N ALA A 56 13.68 -1.24 -4.69
CA ALA A 56 13.81 -0.05 -5.51
C ALA A 56 13.05 -0.20 -6.85
N ALA A 57 13.17 -1.36 -7.51
CA ALA A 57 12.43 -1.66 -8.73
C ALA A 57 10.91 -1.69 -8.48
N ALA A 58 10.49 -2.22 -7.33
CA ALA A 58 9.12 -2.19 -6.86
C ALA A 58 8.60 -0.76 -6.66
N LEU A 59 9.34 0.09 -5.93
CA LEU A 59 8.98 1.50 -5.77
C LEU A 59 8.88 2.23 -7.12
N ALA A 60 9.84 2.02 -8.02
CA ALA A 60 9.82 2.61 -9.35
C ALA A 60 8.61 2.12 -10.17
N GLY A 61 8.33 0.82 -10.17
CA GLY A 61 7.16 0.23 -10.84
C GLY A 61 5.84 0.76 -10.29
N GLY A 62 5.73 0.86 -8.96
CA GLY A 62 4.57 1.46 -8.29
C GLY A 62 4.37 2.92 -8.68
N ALA A 63 5.45 3.72 -8.74
CA ALA A 63 5.40 5.12 -9.15
C ALA A 63 4.95 5.28 -10.62
N VAL A 64 5.48 4.45 -11.52
CA VAL A 64 5.10 4.43 -12.94
C VAL A 64 3.62 4.08 -13.08
N LEU A 65 3.15 3.01 -12.43
CA LEU A 65 1.74 2.63 -12.43
C LEU A 65 0.83 3.73 -11.87
N ALA A 66 1.21 4.33 -10.74
CA ALA A 66 0.43 5.41 -10.13
C ALA A 66 0.36 6.66 -11.02
N SER A 67 1.44 6.99 -11.72
CA SER A 67 1.46 8.08 -12.72
C SER A 67 0.54 7.77 -13.89
N TRP A 68 0.53 6.51 -14.36
CA TRP A 68 -0.27 6.08 -15.49
C TRP A 68 -1.77 6.05 -15.15
N GLY A 69 -2.11 5.61 -13.95
CA GLY A 69 -3.47 5.71 -13.40
C GLY A 69 -3.87 7.11 -12.94
N LYS A 70 -3.00 8.13 -13.07
CA LYS A 70 -3.21 9.52 -12.61
C LYS A 70 -3.58 9.65 -11.12
N GLY A 71 -3.13 8.71 -10.28
CA GLY A 71 -3.35 8.70 -8.82
C GLY A 71 -2.05 8.88 -8.02
N PHE A 72 -1.05 9.56 -8.61
CA PHE A 72 0.29 9.71 -8.03
C PHE A 72 0.28 10.36 -6.63
N LYS A 73 -0.63 11.31 -6.39
CA LYS A 73 -0.77 11.98 -5.09
C LYS A 73 -1.27 11.03 -4.00
N ALA A 74 -2.27 10.20 -4.31
CA ALA A 74 -2.75 9.13 -3.43
C ALA A 74 -1.64 8.10 -3.16
N TRP A 75 -0.89 7.72 -4.20
CA TRP A 75 0.25 6.82 -4.07
C TRP A 75 1.32 7.34 -3.12
N ILE A 76 1.75 8.60 -3.27
CA ILE A 76 2.71 9.24 -2.34
C ILE A 76 2.17 9.22 -0.92
N SER A 77 0.89 9.57 -0.72
CA SER A 77 0.26 9.58 0.60
C SER A 77 0.35 8.21 1.28
N VAL A 78 0.05 7.14 0.55
CA VAL A 78 0.12 5.77 1.10
C VAL A 78 1.57 5.33 1.34
N VAL A 79 2.50 5.66 0.46
CA VAL A 79 3.93 5.36 0.68
C VAL A 79 4.43 6.06 1.95
N LEU A 80 4.07 7.33 2.15
CA LEU A 80 4.47 8.10 3.32
C LEU A 80 3.84 7.55 4.60
N ALA A 81 2.54 7.23 4.57
CA ALA A 81 1.83 6.61 5.69
C ALA A 81 2.42 5.24 6.05
N SER A 82 2.73 4.42 5.05
CA SER A 82 3.35 3.10 5.23
C SER A 82 4.75 3.22 5.84
N LEU A 83 5.51 4.24 5.44
CA LEU A 83 6.84 4.51 5.98
C LEU A 83 6.77 4.95 7.44
N LEU A 84 5.85 5.85 7.78
CA LEU A 84 5.62 6.27 9.17
C LEU A 84 5.18 5.12 10.06
N PHE A 85 4.23 4.29 9.59
CA PHE A 85 3.76 3.13 10.34
C PHE A 85 4.87 2.10 10.55
N SER A 86 5.63 1.80 9.49
CA SER A 86 6.74 0.87 9.58
C SER A 86 7.85 1.37 10.50
N LEU A 87 8.13 2.68 10.51
CA LEU A 87 9.07 3.28 11.46
C LEU A 87 8.56 3.17 12.91
N ALA A 88 7.28 3.46 13.13
CA ALA A 88 6.65 3.37 14.45
C ALA A 88 6.70 1.94 15.02
N VAL A 89 6.65 0.92 14.16
CA VAL A 89 6.81 -0.48 14.56
C VAL A 89 8.28 -0.87 14.75
N ALA A 90 9.18 -0.34 13.92
CA ALA A 90 10.61 -0.67 13.97
C ALA A 90 11.34 -0.04 15.17
N VAL A 91 10.95 1.16 15.61
CA VAL A 91 11.61 1.88 16.72
C VAL A 91 11.52 1.13 18.06
N PRO A 92 10.34 0.62 18.51
CA PRO A 92 10.23 -0.21 19.71
C PRO A 92 11.03 -1.52 19.60
N LEU A 93 11.06 -2.12 18.41
CA LEU A 93 11.82 -3.34 18.14
C LEU A 93 13.34 -3.12 18.32
N LEU A 94 13.85 -1.95 17.95
CA LEU A 94 15.25 -1.59 18.17
C LEU A 94 15.56 -1.27 19.63
N ALA A 95 14.60 -0.74 20.38
CA ALA A 95 14.76 -0.45 21.80
C ALA A 95 14.85 -1.72 22.68
N VAL A 96 14.27 -2.83 22.23
CA VAL A 96 14.27 -4.13 22.94
C VAL A 96 15.36 -5.08 22.42
N ALA A 97 16.04 -4.73 21.31
CA ALA A 97 17.05 -5.56 20.71
C ALA A 97 18.33 -5.61 21.56
N ALA A 98 18.81 -6.83 21.84
CA ALA A 98 20.07 -7.06 22.56
C ALA A 98 21.31 -6.56 21.81
N GLU A 99 21.26 -6.53 20.46
CA GLU A 99 22.33 -6.09 19.56
C GLU A 99 21.79 -5.04 18.58
N PRO A 100 21.78 -3.75 18.96
CA PRO A 100 21.06 -2.71 18.23
C PRO A 100 21.64 -2.42 16.83
N LEU A 101 22.96 -2.54 16.65
CA LEU A 101 23.63 -2.29 15.36
C LEU A 101 23.33 -3.36 14.32
N GLY A 102 23.30 -4.64 14.70
CA GLY A 102 22.91 -5.74 13.82
C GLY A 102 21.40 -5.77 13.53
N ALA A 103 20.58 -5.47 14.54
CA ALA A 103 19.13 -5.40 14.40
C ALA A 103 18.67 -4.19 13.56
N ALA A 104 19.40 -3.07 13.60
CA ALA A 104 19.10 -1.87 12.80
C ALA A 104 19.10 -2.16 11.30
N GLY A 105 20.11 -2.89 10.80
CA GLY A 105 20.18 -3.27 9.39
C GLY A 105 18.99 -4.14 8.96
N ALA A 106 18.66 -5.17 9.75
CA ALA A 106 17.53 -6.05 9.46
C ALA A 106 16.18 -5.34 9.53
N ALA A 107 15.99 -4.47 10.54
CA ALA A 107 14.79 -3.66 10.71
C ALA A 107 14.60 -2.68 9.55
N LEU A 108 15.68 -2.02 9.10
CA LEU A 108 15.63 -1.06 7.99
C LEU A 108 15.27 -1.75 6.67
N VAL A 109 15.80 -2.95 6.42
CA VAL A 109 15.42 -3.73 5.24
C VAL A 109 13.97 -4.24 5.36
N ALA A 110 13.49 -4.59 6.56
CA ALA A 110 12.09 -4.97 6.77
C ALA A 110 11.13 -3.80 6.51
N VAL A 111 11.46 -2.61 7.01
CA VAL A 111 10.73 -1.36 6.72
C VAL A 111 10.71 -1.10 5.21
N LEU A 112 11.86 -1.22 4.55
CA LEU A 112 11.95 -1.00 3.10
C LEU A 112 11.09 -2.00 2.31
N ARG A 113 11.06 -3.27 2.70
CA ARG A 113 10.19 -4.30 2.09
C ARG A 113 8.72 -3.98 2.29
N ALA A 114 8.31 -3.61 3.50
CA ALA A 114 6.93 -3.28 3.81
C ALA A 114 6.46 -2.06 2.98
N VAL A 115 7.27 -1.00 2.94
CA VAL A 115 6.97 0.22 2.18
C VAL A 115 6.93 -0.05 0.67
N SER A 116 7.90 -0.80 0.14
CA SER A 116 7.94 -1.11 -1.30
C SER A 116 6.83 -2.06 -1.74
N ALA A 117 6.45 -3.04 -0.92
CA ALA A 117 5.29 -3.90 -1.19
C ALA A 117 3.99 -3.08 -1.20
N ALA A 118 3.80 -2.21 -0.21
CA ALA A 118 2.66 -1.29 -0.17
C ALA A 118 2.63 -0.34 -1.38
N ALA A 119 3.80 0.17 -1.80
CA ALA A 119 3.94 1.06 -2.96
C ALA A 119 3.57 0.38 -4.28
N VAL A 120 4.01 -0.86 -4.52
CA VAL A 120 3.64 -1.60 -5.73
C VAL A 120 2.16 -1.90 -5.74
N PHE A 121 1.64 -2.40 -4.62
CA PHE A 121 0.24 -2.75 -4.49
C PHE A 121 -0.67 -1.54 -4.76
N THR A 122 -0.33 -0.40 -4.16
CA THR A 122 -1.09 0.84 -4.41
C THR A 122 -0.94 1.36 -5.83
N GLY A 123 0.22 1.18 -6.48
CA GLY A 123 0.37 1.48 -7.90
C GLY A 123 -0.64 0.72 -8.76
N PHE A 124 -0.80 -0.59 -8.51
CA PHE A 124 -1.82 -1.40 -9.18
C PHE A 124 -3.26 -1.02 -8.78
N ALA A 125 -3.51 -0.75 -7.50
CA ALA A 125 -4.83 -0.33 -7.01
C ALA A 125 -5.28 0.99 -7.66
N VAL A 126 -4.35 1.93 -7.88
CA VAL A 126 -4.60 3.18 -8.61
C VAL A 126 -4.98 2.91 -10.07
N CYS A 127 -4.40 1.91 -10.73
CA CYS A 127 -4.75 1.54 -12.12
C CYS A 127 -6.09 0.79 -12.24
N LEU A 128 -6.47 0.05 -11.19
CA LEU A 128 -7.72 -0.72 -11.13
C LEU A 128 -8.91 0.14 -10.72
N GLY A 129 -8.67 1.16 -9.88
CA GLY A 129 -9.73 1.87 -9.16
C GLY A 129 -10.41 0.99 -8.12
N TRP A 130 -11.18 1.60 -7.22
CA TRP A 130 -11.86 0.85 -6.15
C TRP A 130 -12.79 -0.25 -6.71
N ARG A 131 -13.56 0.06 -7.76
CA ARG A 131 -14.46 -0.89 -8.40
C ARG A 131 -13.74 -2.10 -9.00
N GLY A 132 -12.58 -1.89 -9.63
CA GLY A 132 -11.77 -2.99 -10.15
C GLY A 132 -11.19 -3.86 -9.03
N VAL A 133 -10.92 -3.29 -7.86
CA VAL A 133 -10.51 -4.09 -6.69
C VAL A 133 -11.66 -4.96 -6.18
N VAL A 134 -12.87 -4.41 -6.06
CA VAL A 134 -14.06 -5.14 -5.63
C VAL A 134 -14.45 -6.23 -6.63
N GLU A 135 -14.51 -5.91 -7.92
CA GLU A 135 -14.77 -6.88 -8.99
C GLU A 135 -13.69 -7.97 -9.06
N GLY A 136 -12.42 -7.60 -8.80
CA GLY A 136 -11.33 -8.56 -8.72
C GLY A 136 -11.47 -9.54 -7.56
N LEU A 137 -11.90 -9.06 -6.38
CA LEU A 137 -12.19 -9.91 -5.21
C LEU A 137 -13.41 -10.81 -5.45
N GLY A 138 -14.47 -10.29 -6.07
CA GLY A 138 -15.62 -11.08 -6.48
C GLY A 138 -15.25 -12.18 -7.49
N GLY A 139 -14.38 -11.85 -8.46
CA GLY A 139 -13.84 -12.82 -9.42
C GLY A 139 -12.93 -13.91 -8.82
N LEU A 140 -12.39 -13.69 -7.62
CA LEU A 140 -11.61 -14.66 -6.86
C LEU A 140 -12.46 -15.55 -5.96
N GLY A 141 -13.80 -15.42 -6.01
CA GLY A 141 -14.73 -16.26 -5.26
C GLY A 141 -14.84 -15.88 -3.78
N MET A 142 -14.43 -14.67 -3.39
CA MET A 142 -14.73 -14.17 -2.04
C MET A 142 -16.25 -13.93 -1.91
N PRO A 143 -16.92 -14.47 -0.87
CA PRO A 143 -18.37 -14.36 -0.75
C PRO A 143 -18.80 -12.89 -0.68
N GLU A 144 -19.83 -12.52 -1.44
CA GLU A 144 -20.35 -11.15 -1.63
C GLU A 144 -20.82 -10.43 -0.34
N LEU A 145 -20.77 -11.10 0.81
CA LEU A 145 -21.25 -10.61 2.11
C LEU A 145 -20.47 -9.39 2.66
N ALA A 146 -19.35 -8.99 2.04
CA ALA A 146 -18.59 -7.81 2.43
C ALA A 146 -18.98 -6.51 1.69
N PHE A 147 -19.83 -6.58 0.65
CA PHE A 147 -20.10 -5.44 -0.24
C PHE A 147 -21.56 -4.97 -0.27
N SER A 148 -22.42 -5.50 0.61
CA SER A 148 -23.75 -4.94 0.86
C SER A 148 -23.64 -3.72 1.78
N LEU A 149 -23.32 -2.56 1.21
CA LEU A 149 -23.52 -1.24 1.81
C LEU A 149 -24.64 -0.53 1.05
#